data_AF-A0A7G7LIH4-F1
#
_entry.id   AF-A0A7G7LIH4-F1
#
_cell.length_a   1.000
_cell.length_b   1.000
_cell.length_c   1.000
_cell.angle_alpha   90.00
_cell.angle_beta   90.00
_cell.angle_gamma   90.00
#
_symmetry.space_group_name_H-M   'P 1'
#
loop_
_entity.id
_entity.type
_entity.pdbx_description
1 polymer ?
#
loop_
_entity_poly.entity_id
_entity_poly.type
_entity_poly.pdbx_seq_one_letter_code
_entity_poly.pdbx_strand_id
1 'polypeptide(L)'
;SAPADGADLTVVYGVNHDKLTKDHLVISNASCTTNCLAPVAQVLNDAIGIEKGFMTTIHSYTGDQPTLDTMHKDLYRARAAALSMIPTSTGAAKAVGLVLPELKGKLDGVAIRVPTPNVSVVDLTFIAKRATTVDEVNNAIREAANGRLKGILGYTDEPLVSHDFNHDSHSSVFHTDQTKVMEGTMVRILSWYDNE
;
A
#
# COMPACT_ATOMS: atom_id res chain seq x y z
N SER A 1 -16.18 3.84 -2.55
CA SER A 1 -15.06 3.27 -3.34
C SER A 1 -13.77 4.09 -3.26
N ALA A 2 -13.74 5.22 -2.54
CA ALA A 2 -12.54 6.03 -2.34
C ALA A 2 -12.48 6.50 -0.87
N PRO A 3 -11.35 7.07 -0.41
CA PRO A 3 -11.28 7.76 0.89
C PRO A 3 -12.39 8.81 0.99
N ALA A 4 -13.07 8.86 2.13
CA ALA A 4 -14.16 9.80 2.38
C ALA A 4 -13.93 10.51 3.71
N ASP A 5 -14.07 11.83 3.70
CA ASP A 5 -14.08 12.64 4.91
C ASP A 5 -15.41 12.44 5.64
N GLY A 6 -15.35 12.35 6.98
CA GLY A 6 -16.55 12.20 7.81
C GLY A 6 -17.25 10.85 7.73
N ALA A 7 -16.61 9.81 7.19
CA ALA A 7 -17.12 8.44 7.27
C ALA A 7 -17.18 7.97 8.74
N ASP A 8 -18.20 7.18 9.07
CA ASP A 8 -18.36 6.58 10.40
C ASP A 8 -17.20 5.62 10.70
N LEU A 9 -16.76 4.88 9.67
CA LEU A 9 -15.58 4.04 9.73
C LEU A 9 -14.90 3.94 8.36
N THR A 10 -13.58 4.08 8.36
CA THR A 10 -12.73 3.64 7.24
C THR A 10 -12.34 2.19 7.47
N VAL A 11 -12.62 1.32 6.51
CA VAL A 11 -12.40 -0.12 6.58
C VAL A 11 -11.39 -0.56 5.54
N VAL A 12 -10.46 -1.39 5.97
CA VAL A 12 -9.67 -2.28 5.12
C VAL A 12 -10.04 -3.71 5.50
N TYR A 13 -10.57 -4.46 4.53
CA TYR A 13 -10.99 -5.84 4.77
C TYR A 13 -9.78 -6.73 5.14
N GLY A 14 -9.97 -7.63 6.10
CA GLY A 14 -8.86 -8.40 6.70
C GLY A 14 -8.06 -7.68 7.78
N VAL A 15 -8.20 -6.35 7.93
CA VAL A 15 -7.43 -5.55 8.92
C VAL A 15 -8.28 -5.07 10.09
N ASN A 16 -9.38 -4.36 9.82
CA ASN A 16 -10.24 -3.76 10.86
C ASN A 16 -11.75 -3.91 10.58
N HIS A 17 -12.12 -4.76 9.61
CA HIS A 17 -13.51 -5.02 9.22
C HIS A 17 -14.38 -5.58 10.36
N ASP A 18 -13.78 -6.24 11.34
CA ASP A 18 -14.40 -6.72 12.57
C ASP A 18 -14.95 -5.60 13.46
N LYS A 19 -14.49 -4.35 13.26
CA LYS A 19 -14.99 -3.16 13.98
C LYS A 19 -16.30 -2.62 13.42
N LEU A 20 -16.80 -3.17 12.31
CA LEU A 20 -18.08 -2.76 11.75
C LEU A 20 -19.23 -3.07 12.71
N THR A 21 -20.12 -2.08 12.89
CA THR A 21 -21.35 -2.23 13.67
C THR A 21 -22.54 -1.79 12.82
N LYS A 22 -23.75 -2.15 13.24
CA LYS A 22 -25.00 -1.74 12.59
C LYS A 22 -25.24 -0.22 12.60
N ASP A 23 -24.53 0.52 13.45
CA ASP A 23 -24.70 1.95 13.62
C ASP A 23 -23.83 2.74 12.60
N HIS A 24 -22.88 2.09 11.93
CA HIS A 24 -22.13 2.69 10.82
C HIS A 24 -22.98 2.70 9.54
N LEU A 25 -23.39 3.88 9.10
CA LEU A 25 -24.24 4.09 7.93
C LEU A 25 -23.43 4.53 6.70
N VAL A 26 -22.33 5.26 6.92
CA VAL A 26 -21.43 5.76 5.88
C VAL A 26 -20.04 5.19 6.12
N ILE A 27 -19.63 4.26 5.25
CA ILE A 27 -18.35 3.54 5.36
C ILE A 27 -17.44 3.91 4.19
N SER A 28 -16.18 4.19 4.48
CA SER A 28 -15.13 4.32 3.45
C SER A 28 -14.37 3.01 3.31
N ASN A 29 -14.19 2.52 2.08
CA ASN A 29 -13.34 1.35 1.80
C ASN A 29 -11.85 1.74 1.58
N ALA A 30 -11.44 2.89 2.12
CA ALA A 30 -10.14 3.50 1.88
C ALA A 30 -9.81 3.65 0.38
N SER A 31 -8.52 3.59 0.02
CA SER A 31 -8.02 3.56 -1.36
C SER A 31 -7.37 2.21 -1.68
N CYS A 32 -7.15 1.92 -2.96
CA CYS A 32 -6.37 0.75 -3.41
C CYS A 32 -4.98 0.68 -2.74
N THR A 33 -4.21 1.76 -2.74
CA THR A 33 -2.90 1.82 -2.05
C THR A 33 -3.00 1.57 -0.55
N THR A 34 -4.09 2.01 0.12
CA THR A 34 -4.27 1.75 1.56
C THR A 34 -4.59 0.28 1.82
N ASN A 35 -5.42 -0.33 0.97
CA ASN A 35 -5.73 -1.77 1.04
C ASN A 35 -4.49 -2.63 0.73
N CYS A 36 -3.58 -2.15 -0.12
CA CYS A 36 -2.29 -2.81 -0.34
C CYS A 36 -1.35 -2.70 0.87
N LEU A 37 -1.20 -1.50 1.43
CA LEU A 37 -0.22 -1.23 2.48
C LEU A 37 -0.65 -1.73 3.87
N ALA A 38 -1.93 -1.58 4.24
CA ALA A 38 -2.36 -1.83 5.61
C ALA A 38 -2.19 -3.29 6.09
N PRO A 39 -2.50 -4.34 5.30
CA PRO A 39 -2.27 -5.73 5.71
C PRO A 39 -0.78 -6.01 5.94
N VAL A 40 0.09 -5.52 5.05
CA VAL A 40 1.55 -5.65 5.17
C VAL A 40 2.05 -4.91 6.42
N ALA A 41 1.63 -3.66 6.62
CA ALA A 41 2.02 -2.86 7.77
C ALA A 41 1.57 -3.48 9.10
N GLN A 42 0.38 -4.07 9.15
CA GLN A 42 -0.11 -4.79 10.33
C GLN A 42 0.82 -5.97 10.66
N VAL A 43 1.07 -6.86 9.69
CA VAL A 43 1.92 -8.05 9.88
C VAL A 43 3.31 -7.67 10.38
N LEU A 44 3.95 -6.68 9.73
CA LEU A 44 5.30 -6.26 10.10
C LEU A 44 5.33 -5.53 11.44
N ASN A 45 4.32 -4.73 11.76
CA ASN A 45 4.23 -4.06 13.05
C ASN A 45 4.01 -5.07 14.19
N ASP A 46 3.20 -6.10 13.97
CA ASP A 46 2.98 -7.17 14.96
C ASP A 46 4.25 -7.99 15.19
N ALA A 47 4.98 -8.34 14.12
CA ALA A 47 6.15 -9.21 14.19
C ALA A 47 7.42 -8.50 14.72
N ILE A 48 7.74 -7.33 14.18
CA ILE A 48 9.02 -6.64 14.41
C ILE A 48 8.86 -5.20 14.89
N GLY A 49 7.64 -4.66 14.84
CA GLY A 49 7.34 -3.30 15.25
C GLY A 49 7.82 -2.24 14.25
N ILE A 50 6.95 -1.30 13.90
CA ILE A 50 7.31 -0.14 13.07
C ILE A 50 7.50 1.08 13.98
N GLU A 51 8.70 1.68 13.95
CA GLU A 51 8.98 2.95 14.63
C GLU A 51 8.49 4.12 13.81
N LYS A 52 8.95 4.22 12.55
CA LYS A 52 8.56 5.22 11.56
C LYS A 52 8.88 4.69 10.16
N GLY A 53 8.14 5.14 9.16
CA GLY A 53 8.35 4.72 7.78
C GLY A 53 7.87 5.72 6.77
N PHE A 54 8.39 5.59 5.56
CA PHE A 54 8.05 6.41 4.41
C PHE A 54 7.72 5.51 3.24
N MET A 55 6.58 5.75 2.61
CA MET A 55 6.07 4.99 1.50
C MET A 55 6.13 5.79 0.21
N THR A 56 6.61 5.18 -0.86
CA THR A 56 6.42 5.68 -2.22
C THR A 56 5.57 4.68 -2.97
N THR A 57 4.42 5.09 -3.50
CA THR A 57 3.70 4.26 -4.46
C THR A 57 4.06 4.66 -5.87
N ILE A 58 4.49 3.69 -6.67
CA ILE A 58 4.62 3.86 -8.11
C ILE A 58 3.31 3.34 -8.68
N HIS A 59 2.47 4.28 -9.11
CA HIS A 59 1.09 3.99 -9.40
C HIS A 59 0.84 4.12 -10.90
N SER A 60 0.20 3.11 -11.49
CA SER A 60 -0.34 3.22 -12.84
C SER A 60 -1.21 4.48 -12.98
N TYR A 61 -1.23 5.09 -14.16
CA TYR A 61 -2.11 6.24 -14.35
C TYR A 61 -3.57 5.81 -14.19
N THR A 62 -4.42 6.78 -13.90
CA THR A 62 -5.87 6.61 -13.76
C THR A 62 -6.56 7.57 -14.74
N GLY A 63 -7.87 7.45 -14.89
CA GLY A 63 -8.65 8.34 -15.76
C GLY A 63 -8.60 9.83 -15.39
N ASP A 64 -8.02 10.17 -14.23
CA ASP A 64 -7.80 11.56 -13.84
C ASP A 64 -6.54 12.19 -14.49
N GLN A 65 -5.55 11.39 -14.90
CA GLN A 65 -4.39 11.93 -15.63
C GLN A 65 -4.73 12.05 -17.12
N PRO A 66 -4.50 13.22 -17.75
CA PRO A 66 -4.96 13.49 -19.09
C PRO A 66 -4.03 12.88 -20.15
N THR A 67 -4.55 12.66 -21.35
CA THR A 67 -3.75 12.17 -22.50
C THR A 67 -2.82 13.24 -23.08
N LEU A 68 -3.24 14.51 -23.05
CA LEU A 68 -2.46 15.70 -23.37
C LEU A 68 -2.47 16.66 -22.18
N ASP A 69 -1.54 17.62 -22.17
CA ASP A 69 -1.53 18.66 -21.14
C ASP A 69 -2.89 19.42 -21.11
N THR A 70 -3.50 19.53 -19.94
CA THR A 70 -4.80 20.19 -19.74
C THR A 70 -4.88 20.95 -18.41
N MET A 71 -5.90 21.79 -18.24
CA MET A 71 -6.13 22.52 -16.99
C MET A 71 -6.49 21.58 -15.85
N HIS A 72 -5.78 21.68 -14.73
CA HIS A 72 -6.04 20.91 -13.52
C HIS A 72 -5.63 21.69 -12.27
N LYS A 73 -6.31 21.47 -11.14
CA LYS A 73 -6.02 22.15 -9.86
C LYS A 73 -4.64 21.80 -9.28
N ASP A 74 -4.18 20.61 -9.58
CA ASP A 74 -2.81 20.13 -9.32
C ASP A 74 -2.06 20.14 -10.65
N LEU A 75 -1.09 21.06 -10.78
CA LEU A 75 -0.33 21.28 -12.02
C LEU A 75 0.58 20.11 -12.40
N TYR A 76 0.90 19.20 -11.46
CA TYR A 76 1.59 17.96 -11.83
C TYR A 76 0.65 17.05 -12.62
N ARG A 77 -0.61 16.93 -12.17
CA ARG A 77 -1.65 16.11 -12.82
C ARG A 77 -2.23 16.76 -14.09
N ALA A 78 -1.86 18.00 -14.38
CA ALA A 78 -2.16 18.66 -15.65
C ALA A 78 -1.37 18.10 -16.83
N ARG A 79 -0.31 17.30 -16.59
CA ARG A 79 0.64 16.87 -17.63
C ARG A 79 0.24 15.54 -18.26
N ALA A 80 0.56 15.35 -19.53
CA ALA A 80 0.28 14.15 -20.31
C ALA A 80 0.82 12.87 -19.64
N ALA A 81 -0.10 11.96 -19.28
CA ALA A 81 0.20 10.77 -18.49
C ALA A 81 1.20 9.81 -19.16
N ALA A 82 1.09 9.64 -20.47
CA ALA A 82 1.88 8.67 -21.23
C ALA A 82 3.36 9.08 -21.42
N LEU A 83 3.71 10.32 -21.07
CA LEU A 83 5.02 10.91 -21.38
C LEU A 83 5.83 11.26 -20.13
N SER A 84 5.33 11.01 -18.93
CA SER A 84 5.91 11.55 -17.71
C SER A 84 5.77 10.63 -16.50
N MET A 85 6.78 10.67 -15.65
CA MET A 85 6.67 10.21 -14.26
C MET A 85 6.19 11.40 -13.43
N ILE A 86 4.95 11.36 -12.96
CA ILE A 86 4.28 12.53 -12.37
C ILE A 86 4.27 12.40 -10.84
N PRO A 87 5.06 13.20 -10.10
CA PRO A 87 5.00 13.21 -8.65
C PRO A 87 3.67 13.80 -8.17
N THR A 88 3.07 13.20 -7.16
CA THR A 88 1.86 13.73 -6.52
C THR A 88 1.79 13.33 -5.04
N SER A 89 0.98 14.05 -4.29
CA SER A 89 0.68 13.71 -2.90
C SER A 89 -0.20 12.46 -2.82
N THR A 90 -0.09 11.71 -1.73
CA THR A 90 -1.02 10.61 -1.41
C THR A 90 -1.37 10.62 0.07
N GLY A 91 -2.64 10.40 0.39
CA GLY A 91 -3.11 10.21 1.75
C GLY A 91 -3.00 8.77 2.24
N ALA A 92 -2.61 7.82 1.37
CA ALA A 92 -2.76 6.38 1.65
C ALA A 92 -1.94 5.92 2.88
N ALA A 93 -0.68 6.33 2.99
CA ALA A 93 0.15 6.00 4.15
C ALA A 93 -0.41 6.60 5.45
N LYS A 94 -0.93 7.83 5.40
CA LYS A 94 -1.58 8.48 6.55
C LYS A 94 -2.88 7.77 6.93
N ALA A 95 -3.63 7.30 5.94
CA ALA A 95 -4.88 6.58 6.11
C ALA A 95 -4.69 5.20 6.78
N VAL A 96 -3.48 4.61 6.72
CA VAL A 96 -3.15 3.42 7.52
C VAL A 96 -3.38 3.70 9.01
N GLY A 97 -3.09 4.90 9.49
CA GLY A 97 -3.33 5.30 10.89
C GLY A 97 -4.81 5.36 11.29
N LEU A 98 -5.75 5.37 10.32
CA LEU A 98 -7.19 5.28 10.58
C LEU A 98 -7.63 3.83 10.83
N VAL A 99 -6.98 2.86 10.17
CA VAL A 99 -7.31 1.44 10.29
C VAL A 99 -6.45 0.69 11.31
N LEU A 100 -5.22 1.15 11.52
CA LEU A 100 -4.23 0.69 12.51
C LEU A 100 -3.82 1.87 13.41
N PRO A 101 -4.61 2.20 14.46
CA PRO A 101 -4.37 3.37 15.31
C PRO A 101 -2.98 3.45 15.93
N GLU A 102 -2.35 2.32 16.22
CA GLU A 102 -0.99 2.19 16.75
C GLU A 102 0.11 2.64 15.75
N LEU A 103 -0.23 2.81 14.48
CA LEU A 103 0.62 3.37 13.43
C LEU A 103 0.29 4.83 13.08
N LYS A 104 -0.68 5.46 13.76
CA LYS A 104 -1.06 6.86 13.54
C LYS A 104 0.14 7.78 13.71
N GLY A 105 0.45 8.54 12.65
CA GLY A 105 1.57 9.48 12.63
C GLY A 105 2.96 8.86 12.42
N LYS A 106 3.06 7.54 12.23
CA LYS A 106 4.34 6.85 11.99
C LYS A 106 4.66 6.64 10.51
N LEU A 107 3.63 6.63 9.66
CA LEU A 107 3.76 6.42 8.24
C LEU A 107 3.32 7.67 7.47
N ASP A 108 4.17 8.11 6.55
CA ASP A 108 3.85 9.13 5.54
C ASP A 108 4.27 8.59 4.16
N GLY A 109 3.91 9.29 3.08
CA GLY A 109 4.31 8.87 1.76
C GLY A 109 3.92 9.80 0.62
N VAL A 110 4.43 9.46 -0.55
CA VAL A 110 4.20 10.14 -1.82
C VAL A 110 3.84 9.14 -2.91
N ALA A 111 3.40 9.65 -4.05
CA ALA A 111 3.13 8.84 -5.23
C ALA A 111 3.88 9.37 -6.44
N ILE A 112 4.25 8.46 -7.33
CA ILE A 112 4.71 8.77 -8.68
C ILE A 112 3.78 8.04 -9.64
N ARG A 113 3.07 8.78 -10.50
CA ARG A 113 2.26 8.18 -11.57
C ARG A 113 3.18 7.83 -12.75
N VAL A 114 3.00 6.64 -13.30
CA VAL A 114 3.83 6.12 -14.41
C VAL A 114 2.97 5.69 -15.60
N PRO A 115 3.54 5.64 -16.83
CA PRO A 115 2.83 5.31 -18.06
C PRO A 115 2.53 3.81 -18.20
N THR A 116 1.95 3.19 -17.16
CA THR A 116 1.43 1.82 -17.16
C THR A 116 -0.09 1.85 -16.96
N PRO A 117 -0.85 0.98 -17.64
CA PRO A 117 -2.31 1.06 -17.68
C PRO A 117 -2.97 0.53 -16.41
N ASN A 118 -2.35 -0.46 -15.76
CA ASN A 118 -2.86 -1.07 -14.54
C ASN A 118 -1.72 -1.78 -13.79
N VAL A 119 -2.02 -2.17 -12.55
CA VAL A 119 -1.09 -2.65 -11.53
C VAL A 119 -0.17 -1.55 -11.03
N SER A 120 -0.12 -1.44 -9.73
CA SER A 120 0.69 -0.47 -9.01
C SER A 120 1.51 -1.18 -7.95
N VAL A 121 2.46 -0.45 -7.37
CA VAL A 121 3.34 -1.00 -6.35
C VAL A 121 3.54 -0.02 -5.21
N VAL A 122 3.62 -0.57 -4.01
CA VAL A 122 4.05 0.12 -2.79
C VAL A 122 5.50 -0.24 -2.53
N ASP A 123 6.36 0.77 -2.45
CA ASP A 123 7.68 0.72 -1.83
C ASP A 123 7.57 1.32 -0.43
N LEU A 124 7.80 0.51 0.61
CA LEU A 124 7.82 0.99 1.99
C LEU A 124 9.21 0.80 2.56
N THR A 125 9.82 1.90 2.99
CA THR A 125 11.04 1.89 3.80
C THR A 125 10.72 2.33 5.22
N PHE A 126 11.10 1.56 6.23
CA PHE A 126 10.81 1.85 7.64
C PHE A 126 11.94 1.43 8.58
N ILE A 127 11.93 2.00 9.77
CA ILE A 127 12.78 1.60 10.88
C ILE A 127 12.01 0.62 11.76
N ALA A 128 12.52 -0.60 11.88
CA ALA A 128 12.03 -1.62 12.78
C ALA A 128 12.43 -1.29 14.23
N LYS A 129 11.57 -1.60 15.20
CA LYS A 129 11.84 -1.30 16.62
C LYS A 129 12.95 -2.15 17.23
N ARG A 130 13.34 -3.24 16.57
CA ARG A 130 14.41 -4.14 16.97
C ARG A 130 15.15 -4.65 15.74
N ALA A 131 16.33 -5.22 15.97
CA ALA A 131 17.06 -5.92 14.92
C ALA A 131 16.19 -7.06 14.33
N THR A 132 16.25 -7.20 13.01
CA THR A 132 15.51 -8.17 12.19
C THR A 132 16.38 -8.68 11.05
N THR A 133 15.90 -9.68 10.32
CA THR A 133 16.53 -10.19 9.10
C THR A 133 15.53 -10.21 7.93
N VAL A 134 16.05 -10.39 6.71
CA VAL A 134 15.22 -10.59 5.51
C VAL A 134 14.32 -11.83 5.68
N ASP A 135 14.86 -12.91 6.22
CA ASP A 135 14.10 -14.15 6.45
C ASP A 135 12.96 -13.95 7.45
N GLU A 136 13.20 -13.22 8.54
CA GLU A 136 12.16 -12.92 9.54
C GLU A 136 11.00 -12.11 8.92
N VAL A 137 11.31 -11.08 8.14
CA VAL A 137 10.32 -10.26 7.43
C VAL A 137 9.51 -11.13 6.45
N ASN A 138 10.21 -11.89 5.60
CA ASN A 138 9.56 -12.71 4.58
C ASN A 138 8.71 -13.84 5.20
N ASN A 139 9.18 -14.47 6.28
CA ASN A 139 8.43 -15.54 6.94
C ASN A 139 7.19 -15.03 7.66
N ALA A 140 7.25 -13.85 8.30
CA ALA A 140 6.07 -13.23 8.91
C ALA A 140 4.97 -12.96 7.87
N ILE A 141 5.37 -12.49 6.68
CA ILE A 141 4.44 -12.28 5.56
C ILE A 141 3.86 -13.61 5.05
N ARG A 142 4.71 -14.63 4.82
CA ARG A 142 4.25 -15.95 4.36
C ARG A 142 3.28 -16.59 5.34
N GLU A 143 3.53 -16.49 6.64
CA GLU A 143 2.64 -17.02 7.67
C GLU A 143 1.28 -16.32 7.65
N ALA A 144 1.27 -14.99 7.58
CA ALA A 144 0.03 -14.23 7.53
C ALA A 144 -0.77 -14.49 6.24
N ALA A 145 -0.09 -14.52 5.09
CA ALA A 145 -0.67 -14.79 3.78
C ALA A 145 -1.27 -16.20 3.67
N ASN A 146 -0.60 -17.20 4.23
CA ASN A 146 -1.11 -18.58 4.25
C ASN A 146 -2.14 -18.83 5.37
N GLY A 147 -2.26 -17.91 6.33
CA GLY A 147 -3.13 -18.00 7.49
C GLY A 147 -4.21 -16.91 7.50
N ARG A 148 -4.12 -16.00 8.47
CA ARG A 148 -5.17 -15.04 8.81
C ARG A 148 -5.54 -14.03 7.71
N LEU A 149 -4.67 -13.83 6.71
CA LEU A 149 -4.88 -12.93 5.58
C LEU A 149 -5.02 -13.66 4.23
N LYS A 150 -5.28 -14.97 4.24
CA LYS A 150 -5.47 -15.76 3.01
C LYS A 150 -6.55 -15.16 2.12
N GLY A 151 -6.22 -14.93 0.85
CA GLY A 151 -7.11 -14.29 -0.13
C GLY A 151 -7.11 -12.76 -0.08
N ILE A 152 -6.40 -12.14 0.87
CA ILE A 152 -6.22 -10.68 0.98
C ILE A 152 -4.77 -10.29 0.73
N LEU A 153 -3.83 -10.99 1.38
CA LEU A 153 -2.39 -10.84 1.21
C LEU A 153 -1.83 -12.08 0.51
N GLY A 154 -1.25 -11.89 -0.67
CA GLY A 154 -0.43 -12.87 -1.37
C GLY A 154 1.07 -12.56 -1.19
N TYR A 155 1.91 -13.48 -1.68
CA TYR A 155 3.35 -13.25 -1.82
C TYR A 155 3.88 -13.98 -3.05
N THR A 156 5.04 -13.55 -3.55
CA THR A 156 5.77 -14.25 -4.61
C THR A 156 7.28 -14.22 -4.37
N ASP A 157 7.94 -15.29 -4.79
CA ASP A 157 9.39 -15.46 -4.93
C ASP A 157 9.83 -15.58 -6.41
N GLU A 158 8.88 -15.54 -7.33
CA GLU A 158 9.13 -15.59 -8.77
C GLU A 158 9.57 -14.21 -9.29
N PRO A 159 10.46 -14.16 -10.30
CA PRO A 159 10.94 -12.91 -10.89
C PRO A 159 9.90 -12.25 -11.80
N LEU A 160 8.76 -11.84 -11.22
CA LEU A 160 7.61 -11.27 -11.92
C LEU A 160 7.69 -9.74 -12.05
N VAL A 161 6.99 -9.20 -13.03
CA VAL A 161 6.84 -7.77 -13.30
C VAL A 161 5.38 -7.32 -13.12
N SER A 162 5.11 -6.01 -13.20
CA SER A 162 3.79 -5.45 -12.90
C SER A 162 2.64 -6.15 -13.65
N HIS A 163 2.81 -6.45 -14.93
CA HIS A 163 1.73 -7.03 -15.73
C HIS A 163 1.32 -8.43 -15.28
N ASP A 164 2.20 -9.18 -14.62
CA ASP A 164 1.91 -10.53 -14.14
C ASP A 164 0.88 -10.54 -12.99
N PHE A 165 0.67 -9.40 -12.32
CA PHE A 165 -0.33 -9.24 -11.26
C PHE A 165 -1.64 -8.63 -11.76
N ASN A 166 -1.79 -8.40 -13.07
CA ASN A 166 -3.03 -7.87 -13.62
C ASN A 166 -4.13 -8.92 -13.46
N HIS A 167 -5.29 -8.50 -12.95
CA HIS A 167 -6.42 -9.35 -12.59
C HIS A 167 -6.15 -10.27 -11.39
N ASP A 168 -5.10 -10.00 -10.60
CA ASP A 168 -4.94 -10.61 -9.29
C ASP A 168 -5.96 -9.99 -8.32
N SER A 169 -6.72 -10.84 -7.62
CA SER A 169 -7.79 -10.42 -6.72
C SER A 169 -7.33 -10.07 -5.29
N HIS A 170 -6.06 -10.32 -4.95
CA HIS A 170 -5.51 -9.95 -3.65
C HIS A 170 -5.39 -8.43 -3.54
N SER A 171 -5.60 -7.91 -2.33
CA SER A 171 -5.35 -6.48 -2.05
C SER A 171 -3.87 -6.12 -2.10
N SER A 172 -2.99 -7.09 -1.85
CA SER A 172 -1.54 -6.90 -1.76
C SER A 172 -0.82 -8.20 -2.12
N VAL A 173 0.19 -8.14 -2.98
CA VAL A 173 1.05 -9.28 -3.33
C VAL A 173 2.51 -8.92 -3.04
N PHE A 174 3.02 -9.43 -1.94
CA PHE A 174 4.34 -9.08 -1.41
C PHE A 174 5.48 -9.74 -2.21
N HIS A 175 6.45 -8.96 -2.66
CA HIS A 175 7.57 -9.46 -3.46
C HIS A 175 8.78 -9.78 -2.57
N THR A 176 9.02 -11.07 -2.31
CA THR A 176 9.95 -11.49 -1.25
C THR A 176 11.43 -11.28 -1.56
N ASP A 177 11.81 -11.23 -2.84
CA ASP A 177 13.20 -11.01 -3.28
C ASP A 177 13.61 -9.51 -3.21
N GLN A 178 12.62 -8.61 -3.12
CA GLN A 178 12.79 -7.17 -2.99
C GLN A 178 13.00 -6.70 -1.56
N THR A 179 12.79 -7.58 -0.57
CA THR A 179 13.05 -7.27 0.84
C THR A 179 14.54 -6.99 1.07
N LYS A 180 14.83 -5.85 1.72
CA LYS A 180 16.17 -5.48 2.17
C LYS A 180 16.14 -5.12 3.65
N VAL A 181 17.18 -5.51 4.37
CA VAL A 181 17.44 -5.07 5.74
C VAL A 181 18.84 -4.50 5.80
N MET A 182 18.95 -3.23 6.18
CA MET A 182 20.20 -2.49 6.34
C MET A 182 20.42 -2.18 7.82
N GLU A 183 21.64 -2.42 8.29
CA GLU A 183 22.05 -2.16 9.69
C GLU A 183 21.10 -2.81 10.71
N GLY A 184 20.52 -3.96 10.35
CA GLY A 184 19.61 -4.75 11.18
C GLY A 184 18.22 -4.14 11.41
N THR A 185 17.99 -2.85 11.14
CA THR A 185 16.74 -2.16 11.54
C THR A 185 16.09 -1.34 10.43
N MET A 186 16.84 -0.88 9.42
CA MET A 186 16.24 -0.20 8.27
C MET A 186 15.75 -1.24 7.26
N VAL A 187 14.44 -1.38 7.13
CA VAL A 187 13.79 -2.38 6.29
C VAL A 187 13.16 -1.70 5.08
N ARG A 188 13.39 -2.24 3.88
CA ARG A 188 12.67 -1.87 2.66
C ARG A 188 11.92 -3.09 2.13
N ILE A 189 10.64 -2.92 1.82
CA ILE A 189 9.80 -3.95 1.20
C ILE A 189 9.10 -3.41 -0.05
N LEU A 190 8.60 -4.32 -0.87
CA LEU A 190 7.84 -4.01 -2.06
C LEU A 190 6.59 -4.91 -2.12
N SER A 191 5.43 -4.32 -2.42
CA SER A 191 4.18 -5.08 -2.59
C SER A 191 3.38 -4.56 -3.77
N TRP A 192 2.99 -5.47 -4.67
CA TRP A 192 2.16 -5.19 -5.84
C TRP A 192 0.68 -5.17 -5.47
N TYR A 193 -0.11 -4.53 -6.31
CA TYR A 193 -1.56 -4.59 -6.27
C TYR A 193 -2.12 -4.23 -7.64
N ASP A 194 -3.04 -5.04 -8.14
CA ASP A 194 -3.99 -4.53 -9.13
C ASP A 194 -4.79 -3.40 -8.47
N ASN A 195 -4.83 -2.23 -9.11
CA ASN A 195 -5.39 -1.03 -8.50
C ASN A 195 -6.87 -0.80 -8.87
N GLU A 196 -7.46 -1.70 -9.66
CA GLU A 196 -8.88 -1.70 -10.06
C GLU A 196 -9.65 -2.87 -9.43
#